data_AF-A0A7K4DR33-F1
#
_entry.id   AF-A0A7K4DR33-F1
#
_cell.length_a   1.000
_cell.length_b   1.000
_cell.length_c   1.000
_cell.angle_alpha   90.00
_cell.angle_beta   90.00
_cell.angle_gamma   90.00
#
_symmetry.space_group_name_H-M   'P 1'
#
loop_
_entity.id
_entity.type
_entity.pdbx_description
1 polymer ?
#
loop_
_entity_poly.entity_id
_entity_poly.type
_entity_poly.pdbx_seq_one_letter_code
_entity_poly.pdbx_strand_id
1 'polypeptide(L)' 'MFQSEISEDFMTVIPLEIREKFNLQPGNIMKWTIVDNAVKVSFHRVIYLSDMIASKNKGDD' A
#
# COMPACT_ATOMS: atom_id res chain seq x y z
N MET A 1 -0.31 10.22 14.33
CA MET A 1 0.96 9.61 13.92
C MET A 1 0.88 8.15 14.34
N PHE A 2 1.07 7.20 13.43
CA PHE A 2 1.05 5.78 13.78
C PHE A 2 2.50 5.33 14.03
N GLN A 3 2.73 4.69 15.16
CA GLN A 3 4.01 4.10 15.52
C GLN A 3 3.77 2.64 15.86
N SER A 4 4.56 1.75 15.29
CA SER A 4 4.55 0.33 15.61
C SER A 4 5.96 -0.09 15.99
N GLU A 5 6.06 -1.05 16.91
CA GLU A 5 7.32 -1.69 17.26
C GLU A 5 7.63 -2.80 16.25
N ILE A 6 8.93 -3.05 16.05
CA ILE A 6 9.42 -4.19 15.29
C ILE A 6 9.69 -5.31 16.31
N SER A 7 9.10 -6.48 16.09
CA SER A 7 9.34 -7.66 16.92
C SER A 7 10.76 -8.19 16.76
N GLU A 8 11.17 -9.11 17.64
CA GLU A 8 12.50 -9.76 17.57
C GLU A 8 12.77 -10.46 16.23
N ASP A 9 11.71 -10.89 15.53
CA ASP A 9 11.78 -11.51 14.21
C ASP A 9 11.84 -10.51 13.05
N PHE A 10 12.14 -9.23 13.33
CA PHE A 10 12.15 -8.13 12.36
C PHE A 10 10.81 -7.91 11.64
N MET A 11 9.70 -8.30 12.28
CA MET A 11 8.36 -8.17 11.74
C MET A 11 7.60 -7.03 12.42
N THR A 12 6.69 -6.37 11.70
CA THR A 12 5.78 -5.39 12.30
C THR A 12 4.38 -5.55 11.71
N VAL A 13 3.37 -5.19 12.50
CA VAL A 13 1.97 -5.26 12.08
C VAL A 13 1.55 -3.92 11.53
N ILE A 14 0.93 -3.93 10.34
CA ILE A 14 0.30 -2.73 9.79
C ILE A 14 -1.02 -2.47 10.56
N PRO A 15 -1.18 -1.29 11.20
CA PRO A 15 -2.40 -0.92 11.91
C PRO A 15 -3.67 -1.09 11.05
N LEU A 16 -4.78 -1.41 11.70
CA LEU A 16 -6.06 -1.70 11.02
C LEU A 16 -6.50 -0.54 10.13
N GLU A 17 -6.40 0.69 10.64
CA GLU A 17 -6.83 1.91 9.95
C GLU A 17 -6.04 2.14 8.66
N ILE A 18 -4.75 1.77 8.64
CA ILE A 18 -3.92 1.85 7.43
C ILE A 18 -4.34 0.74 6.44
N ARG A 19 -4.57 -0.49 6.93
CA ARG A 19 -5.02 -1.60 6.10
C ARG A 19 -6.34 -1.30 5.41
N GLU A 20 -7.33 -0.78 6.14
CA GLU A 20 -8.64 -0.41 5.59
C GLU A 20 -8.54 0.74 4.60
N LYS A 21 -7.81 1.81 4.95
CA LYS A 21 -7.65 3.00 4.10
C LYS A 21 -7.07 2.68 2.71
N PHE A 22 -6.16 1.73 2.63
CA PHE A 22 -5.50 1.33 1.39
C PHE A 22 -5.99 -0.02 0.84
N ASN A 23 -7.04 -0.60 1.44
CA ASN A 23 -7.59 -1.92 1.11
C ASN A 23 -6.51 -3.01 0.98
N LEU A 24 -5.62 -3.07 1.98
CA LEU A 24 -4.50 -4.01 1.99
C LEU A 24 -4.97 -5.43 2.30
N GLN A 25 -4.61 -6.36 1.43
CA GLN A 25 -4.92 -7.77 1.55
C GLN A 25 -3.63 -8.60 1.68
N PRO A 26 -3.69 -9.79 2.32
CA PRO A 26 -2.58 -10.74 2.27
C PRO A 26 -2.13 -10.99 0.83
N GLY A 27 -0.81 -10.94 0.59
CA GLY A 27 -0.22 -11.08 -0.74
C GLY A 27 -0.07 -9.79 -1.55
N ASN A 28 -0.53 -8.63 -1.06
CA ASN A 28 -0.18 -7.36 -1.68
C ASN A 28 1.33 -7.10 -1.62
N ILE A 29 1.88 -6.65 -2.75
CA ILE A 29 3.31 -6.32 -2.88
C ILE A 29 3.54 -4.90 -2.37
N MET A 30 4.51 -4.74 -1.49
CA MET A 30 4.92 -3.46 -0.92
C MET A 30 6.33 -3.10 -1.36
N LYS A 31 6.53 -1.83 -1.70
CA LYS A 31 7.84 -1.27 -2.00
C LYS A 31 8.35 -0.48 -0.81
N TRP A 32 9.54 -0.84 -0.35
CA TRP A 32 10.24 -0.24 0.77
C TRP A 32 11.31 0.72 0.23
N THR A 33 11.37 1.94 0.75
CA THR A 33 12.37 2.94 0.36
C THR A 33 12.92 3.62 1.60
N ILE A 34 14.25 3.77 1.70
CA ILE A 34 14.89 4.49 2.81
C ILE A 34 14.94 5.97 2.47
N VAL A 35 14.44 6.83 3.36
CA VAL A 35 14.41 8.29 3.20
C VAL A 35 14.66 8.94 4.56
N ASP A 36 15.68 9.78 4.69
CA ASP A 36 15.98 10.59 5.89
C ASP A 36 15.92 9.81 7.22
N ASN A 37 16.64 8.69 7.29
CA ASN A 37 16.65 7.75 8.43
C ASN A 37 15.30 7.08 8.76
N ALA A 38 14.31 7.18 7.87
CA ALA A 38 13.04 6.50 7.98
C ALA A 38 12.84 5.49 6.83
N VAL A 39 11.98 4.51 7.09
CA VAL A 39 11.52 3.58 6.06
C VAL A 39 10.15 4.02 5.58
N LYS A 40 10.07 4.42 4.30
CA LYS A 40 8.82 4.72 3.62
C LYS A 40 8.31 3.46 2.93
N VAL A 41 7.15 3.00 3.35
CA VAL A 41 6.43 1.92 2.67
C VAL A 41 5.45 2.53 1.68
N SER A 42 5.49 2.03 0.45
CA SER A 42 4.56 2.39 -0.61
C SER A 42 3.87 1.14 -1.12
N PHE A 43 2.56 1.20 -1.29
CA PHE A 43 1.78 0.09 -1.80
C PHE A 43 1.93 0.04 -3.32
N HIS A 44 2.30 -1.12 -3.86
CA HIS A 44 2.32 -1.28 -5.30
C HIS A 44 0.86 -1.34 -5.77
N ARG A 45 0.43 -0.35 -6.56
CA ARG A 45 -0.90 -0.36 -7.15
C ARG A 45 -0.98 -1.52 -8.14
N VAL A 46 -1.67 -2.58 -7.78
CA VAL A 46 -2.10 -3.61 -8.73
C VAL A 46 -3.14 -2.95 -9.63
N ILE A 47 -2.82 -2.78 -10.91
CA ILE A 47 -3.78 -2.30 -11.90
C ILE A 47 -4.68 -3.48 -12.23
N TYR A 48 -5.95 -3.40 -11.86
CA TYR A 48 -6.93 -4.41 -12.27
C TYR A 48 -7.49 -4.06 -13.65
N LEU A 49 -7.90 -5.05 -14.44
CA LEU A 49 -8.55 -4.82 -15.74
C LEU A 49 -9.76 -3.87 -15.62
N SER A 50 -10.48 -3.89 -14.50
CA SER A 50 -11.55 -2.95 -14.18
C SER A 50 -11.09 -1.49 -14.11
N ASP A 51 -9.88 -1.23 -13.63
CA ASP A 51 -9.29 0.12 -13.60
C ASP A 51 -9.01 0.66 -15.01
N MET A 52 -8.70 -0.24 -15.96
CA MET A 52 -8.46 0.09 -17.36
C MET A 52 -9.75 0.32 -18.15
N ILE A 53 -10.82 -0.39 -17.81
CA ILE A 53 -12.14 -0.20 -18.46
C ILE A 53 -12.76 1.13 -18.03
N ALA A 54 -12.60 1.52 -16.77
CA ALA A 54 -13.10 2.81 -16.25
C ALA A 54 -12.40 4.03 -16.89
N SER A 55 -11.14 3.92 -17.31
CA SER A 55 -10.42 5.02 -17.96
C SER A 55 -10.81 5.23 -19.43
N LYS A 56 -11.40 4.23 -20.10
CA LYS A 56 -11.81 4.34 -21.50
C LYS A 56 -13.14 5.09 -21.68
N ASN A 57 -14.02 5.06 -20.68
CA ASN A 57 -15.32 5.75 -20.72
C ASN A 57 -15.25 7.24 -20.35
N LYS A 58 -14.06 7.79 -20.05
CA LYS A 58 -13.84 9.22 -19.77
C LYS A 58 -13.13 9.96 -20.93
N GLY A 59 -13.01 9.31 -22.09
CA GLY A 59 -12.28 9.84 -23.25
C GLY A 59 -13.16 10.25 -24.43
N ASP A 60 -14.48 10.22 -24.30
CA ASP A 60 -15.44 10.68 -25.32
C ASP A 60 -16.36 11.74 -24.69
N ASP A 61 -15.86 12.97 -24.55
CA ASP A 61 -16.63 14.22 -24.45
C ASP A 61 -15.82 15.34 -25.14
#